data_AF-A0A8S9ZNV3-F1
#
_entry.id   AF-A0A8S9ZNV3-F1
#
_cell.length_a   1.000
_cell.length_b   1.000
_cell.length_c   1.000
_cell.angle_alpha   90.00
_cell.angle_beta   90.00
_cell.angle_gamma   90.00
#
_symmetry.space_group_name_H-M   'P 1'
#
loop_
_entity.id
_entity.type
_entity.pdbx_description
1 polymer ?
#
loop_
_entity_poly.entity_id
_entity_poly.type
_entity_poly.pdbx_seq_one_letter_code
_entity_poly.pdbx_strand_id
1 'polypeptide(L)'
;MVDSGTLDSISQVKELMDLSKEELVAKILQSKPLSFFKDLKELSDEQATPIYEGFATHWERIEKKISQANSAVESIVPSCKERGEYEPLADLVNKTSVAFEIKEDNEDRKIPYGYRLVIEATLLEALDKVLDIAIKTSKEFVPDKHNEDEEENKISHLRSLSLRLSDVFFDVSEKYLKSYLCLPW
;
A
#
# COMPACT_ATOMS: atom_id res chain seq x y z
N MET A 1 -19.91 15.02 12.30
CA MET A 1 -20.27 15.57 10.98
C MET A 1 -19.55 14.71 9.96
N VAL A 2 -20.29 13.94 9.15
CA VAL A 2 -19.70 13.12 8.09
C VAL A 2 -19.30 14.09 6.97
N ASP A 3 -18.04 14.01 6.51
CA ASP A 3 -17.51 14.90 5.48
C ASP A 3 -18.24 14.67 4.15
N SER A 4 -18.44 15.72 3.34
CA SER A 4 -19.26 15.62 2.13
C SER A 4 -18.68 14.66 1.08
N GLY A 5 -17.38 14.37 1.13
CA GLY A 5 -16.73 13.35 0.29
C GLY A 5 -17.03 11.92 0.72
N THR A 6 -17.16 11.64 2.03
CA THR A 6 -17.44 10.30 2.55
C THR A 6 -18.86 9.83 2.21
N LEU A 7 -19.82 10.76 2.21
CA LEU A 7 -21.20 10.47 1.78
C LEU A 7 -21.28 10.11 0.30
N ASP A 8 -20.40 10.66 -0.54
CA ASP A 8 -20.36 10.40 -1.98
C ASP A 8 -19.85 8.96 -2.27
N SER A 9 -18.73 8.56 -1.66
CA SER A 9 -18.16 7.21 -1.84
C SER A 9 -19.12 6.09 -1.40
N ILE A 10 -19.76 6.22 -0.23
CA ILE A 10 -20.72 5.23 0.26
C ILE A 10 -21.97 5.17 -0.63
N SER A 11 -22.45 6.32 -1.12
CA SER A 11 -23.62 6.36 -2.01
C SER A 11 -23.31 5.69 -3.35
N GLN A 12 -22.13 5.94 -3.92
CA GLN A 12 -21.66 5.27 -5.13
C GLN A 12 -21.57 3.74 -4.95
N VAL A 13 -21.10 3.24 -3.80
CA VAL A 13 -21.10 1.80 -3.54
C VAL A 13 -22.54 1.26 -3.51
N LYS A 14 -23.46 1.96 -2.82
CA LYS A 14 -24.86 1.55 -2.71
C LYS A 14 -25.57 1.47 -4.07
N GLU A 15 -25.31 2.41 -4.97
CA GLU A 15 -25.84 2.41 -6.34
C GLU A 15 -25.35 1.23 -7.18
N LEU A 16 -24.22 0.64 -6.82
CA LEU A 16 -23.61 -0.48 -7.53
C LEU A 16 -23.96 -1.85 -6.91
N MET A 17 -24.65 -1.89 -5.77
CA MET A 17 -24.97 -3.14 -5.04
C MET A 17 -25.92 -4.07 -5.80
N ASP A 18 -26.67 -3.55 -6.79
CA ASP A 18 -27.56 -4.35 -7.64
C ASP A 18 -26.82 -5.12 -8.74
N LEU A 19 -25.53 -4.84 -8.94
CA LEU A 19 -24.69 -5.54 -9.91
C LEU A 19 -24.31 -6.94 -9.41
N SER A 20 -23.92 -7.82 -10.33
CA SER A 20 -23.28 -9.07 -9.90
C SER A 20 -21.99 -8.78 -9.12
N LYS A 21 -21.58 -9.71 -8.26
CA LYS A 21 -20.34 -9.59 -7.49
C LYS A 21 -19.15 -9.33 -8.41
N GLU A 22 -19.08 -10.01 -9.56
CA GLU A 22 -18.01 -9.87 -10.53
C GLU A 22 -18.02 -8.47 -11.19
N GLU A 23 -19.20 -7.93 -11.51
CA GLU A 23 -19.34 -6.60 -12.11
C GLU A 23 -19.05 -5.47 -11.11
N LEU A 24 -19.47 -5.65 -9.85
CA LEU A 24 -19.17 -4.75 -8.74
C LEU A 24 -17.66 -4.66 -8.53
N VAL A 25 -16.99 -5.81 -8.40
CA VAL A 25 -15.54 -5.92 -8.22
C VAL A 25 -14.80 -5.30 -9.40
N ALA A 26 -15.19 -5.64 -10.64
CA ALA A 26 -14.56 -5.07 -11.83
C ALA A 26 -14.72 -3.54 -11.89
N LYS A 27 -15.92 -3.00 -11.64
CA LYS A 27 -16.14 -1.55 -11.67
C LYS A 27 -15.43 -0.83 -10.54
N ILE A 28 -15.48 -1.32 -9.31
CA ILE A 28 -14.91 -0.61 -8.17
C ILE A 28 -13.39 -0.73 -8.17
N LEU A 29 -12.83 -1.94 -8.27
CA LEU A 29 -11.38 -2.15 -8.12
C LEU A 29 -10.56 -1.70 -9.33
N GLN A 30 -11.15 -1.72 -10.54
CA GLN A 30 -10.41 -1.30 -11.74
C GLN A 30 -10.57 0.20 -12.05
N SER A 31 -11.64 0.85 -11.60
CA SER A 31 -11.90 2.26 -11.93
C SER A 31 -11.62 3.25 -10.80
N LYS A 32 -11.62 2.80 -9.54
CA LYS A 32 -11.44 3.70 -8.39
C LYS A 32 -10.00 3.65 -7.86
N PRO A 33 -9.43 4.79 -7.45
CA PRO A 33 -8.13 4.81 -6.77
C PRO A 33 -8.24 4.21 -5.36
N LEU A 34 -7.13 3.73 -4.79
CA LEU A 34 -7.11 3.18 -3.43
C LEU A 34 -7.59 4.17 -2.35
N SER A 35 -7.46 5.48 -2.60
CA SER A 35 -7.99 6.52 -1.72
C SER A 35 -9.51 6.49 -1.58
N PHE A 36 -10.25 5.96 -2.56
CA PHE A 36 -11.71 5.82 -2.52
C PHE A 36 -12.17 4.94 -1.35
N PHE A 37 -11.42 3.89 -1.02
CA PHE A 37 -11.80 2.93 0.01
C PHE A 37 -11.63 3.47 1.42
N LYS A 38 -10.91 4.58 1.61
CA LYS A 38 -10.66 5.19 2.93
C LYS A 38 -11.93 5.72 3.60
N ASP A 39 -12.96 5.97 2.80
CA ASP A 39 -14.26 6.47 3.23
C ASP A 39 -15.29 5.36 3.52
N LEU A 40 -14.92 4.09 3.33
CA LEU A 40 -15.85 2.96 3.37
C LEU A 40 -15.93 2.27 4.73
N LYS A 41 -15.37 2.88 5.78
CA LYS A 41 -15.35 2.36 7.16
C LYS A 41 -16.73 1.92 7.66
N GLU A 42 -17.75 2.72 7.32
CA GLU A 42 -19.12 2.59 7.83
C GLU A 42 -20.03 1.70 6.96
N LEU A 43 -19.48 1.01 5.96
CA LEU A 43 -20.23 0.00 5.22
C LEU A 43 -20.58 -1.19 6.13
N SER A 44 -21.77 -1.76 5.95
CA SER A 44 -22.11 -3.02 6.59
C SER A 44 -21.30 -4.16 5.99
N ASP A 45 -21.18 -5.28 6.71
CA ASP A 45 -20.45 -6.45 6.21
C ASP A 45 -21.11 -7.02 4.94
N GLU A 46 -22.44 -6.93 4.77
CA GLU A 46 -23.09 -7.36 3.52
C GLU A 46 -22.62 -6.54 2.30
N GLN A 47 -22.30 -5.25 2.52
CA GLN A 47 -21.84 -4.34 1.47
C GLN A 47 -20.33 -4.44 1.24
N ALA A 48 -19.56 -4.57 2.32
CA ALA A 48 -18.10 -4.52 2.29
C ALA A 48 -17.46 -5.85 1.88
N THR A 49 -18.06 -6.99 2.23
CA THR A 49 -17.52 -8.33 1.90
C THR A 49 -17.18 -8.51 0.42
N PRO A 50 -18.10 -8.27 -0.55
CA PRO A 50 -17.79 -8.50 -1.96
C PRO A 50 -16.66 -7.59 -2.48
N ILE A 51 -16.53 -6.39 -1.94
CA ILE A 51 -15.44 -5.46 -2.28
C ILE A 51 -14.12 -5.96 -1.70
N TYR A 52 -14.14 -6.37 -0.42
CA TYR A 52 -12.98 -6.85 0.30
C TYR A 52 -12.40 -8.13 -0.31
N GLU A 53 -13.25 -9.08 -0.71
CA GLU A 53 -12.78 -10.29 -1.39
C GLU A 53 -12.00 -9.98 -2.67
N GLY A 54 -12.36 -8.91 -3.37
CA GLY A 54 -11.62 -8.49 -4.56
C GLY A 54 -10.26 -7.82 -4.25
N PHE A 55 -9.98 -7.38 -3.01
CA PHE A 55 -8.66 -6.83 -2.63
C PHE A 55 -7.53 -7.83 -2.82
N ALA A 56 -7.82 -9.13 -2.87
CA ALA A 56 -6.85 -10.16 -3.24
C ALA A 56 -6.10 -9.78 -4.55
N THR A 57 -6.81 -9.23 -5.53
CA THR A 57 -6.21 -8.80 -6.80
C THR A 57 -5.23 -7.61 -6.65
N HIS A 58 -5.47 -6.71 -5.69
CA HIS A 58 -4.54 -5.62 -5.38
C HIS A 58 -3.30 -6.14 -4.65
N TRP A 59 -3.46 -7.08 -3.73
CA TRP A 59 -2.34 -7.73 -3.05
C TRP A 59 -1.45 -8.50 -4.04
N GLU A 60 -2.02 -9.31 -4.93
CA GLU A 60 -1.27 -9.99 -6.00
C GLU A 60 -0.52 -9.01 -6.91
N ARG A 61 -1.12 -7.83 -7.20
CA ARG A 61 -0.44 -6.79 -7.98
C ARG A 61 0.76 -6.22 -7.24
N ILE A 62 0.64 -5.99 -5.93
CA ILE A 62 1.75 -5.51 -5.10
C ILE A 62 2.86 -6.56 -5.01
N GLU A 63 2.56 -7.84 -4.82
CA GLU A 63 3.57 -8.92 -4.84
C GLU A 63 4.38 -8.95 -6.14
N LYS A 64 3.68 -8.82 -7.28
CA LYS A 64 4.33 -8.70 -8.60
C LYS A 64 5.23 -7.47 -8.67
N LYS A 65 4.79 -6.36 -8.09
CA LYS A 65 5.54 -5.09 -8.08
C LYS A 65 6.77 -5.16 -7.15
N ILE A 66 6.68 -5.86 -6.02
CA ILE A 66 7.82 -6.17 -5.14
C ILE A 66 8.85 -6.99 -5.92
N SER A 67 8.42 -8.03 -6.63
CA SER A 67 9.30 -8.82 -7.49
C SER A 67 10.02 -7.96 -8.53
N GLN A 68 9.29 -7.04 -9.18
CA GLN A 68 9.87 -6.09 -10.13
C GLN A 68 10.88 -5.14 -9.46
N ALA A 69 10.58 -4.63 -8.27
CA ALA A 69 11.47 -3.76 -7.51
C ALA A 69 12.75 -4.50 -7.10
N ASN A 70 12.63 -5.75 -6.63
CA ASN A 70 13.77 -6.61 -6.33
C ASN A 70 14.66 -6.82 -7.56
N SER A 71 14.08 -7.21 -8.70
CA SER A 71 14.86 -7.34 -9.95
C SER A 71 15.53 -6.03 -10.37
N ALA A 72 14.88 -4.88 -10.16
CA ALA A 72 15.45 -3.58 -10.47
C ALA A 72 16.65 -3.24 -9.55
N VAL A 73 16.56 -3.53 -8.25
CA VAL A 73 17.66 -3.38 -7.28
C VAL A 73 18.81 -4.32 -7.62
N GLU A 74 18.52 -5.59 -7.95
CA GLU A 74 19.52 -6.58 -8.33
C GLU A 74 20.27 -6.20 -9.60
N SER A 75 19.61 -5.50 -10.52
CA SER A 75 20.20 -5.05 -11.79
C SER A 75 21.11 -3.82 -11.67
N ILE A 76 21.23 -3.23 -10.47
CA ILE A 76 22.14 -2.10 -10.23
C ILE A 76 23.59 -2.55 -10.50
N VAL A 77 24.34 -1.67 -11.16
CA VAL A 77 25.73 -1.91 -11.57
C VAL A 77 26.63 -2.22 -10.36
N PRO A 78 27.61 -3.15 -10.48
CA PRO A 78 28.46 -3.56 -9.36
C PRO A 78 29.22 -2.41 -8.68
N SER A 79 29.65 -1.39 -9.44
CA SER A 79 30.37 -0.24 -8.89
C SER A 79 29.52 0.57 -7.89
N CYS A 80 28.23 0.77 -8.17
CA CYS A 80 27.29 1.40 -7.22
C CYS A 80 27.06 0.49 -6.00
N LYS A 81 27.11 -0.84 -6.18
CA LYS A 81 26.97 -1.78 -5.07
C LYS A 81 28.14 -1.74 -4.11
N GLU A 82 29.37 -1.71 -4.63
CA GLU A 82 30.59 -1.62 -3.82
C GLU A 82 30.64 -0.34 -2.97
N ARG A 83 30.01 0.75 -3.43
CA ARG A 83 29.91 2.02 -2.70
C ARG A 83 28.76 2.07 -1.69
N GLY A 84 27.91 1.04 -1.62
CA GLY A 84 26.78 0.96 -0.68
C GLY A 84 25.60 1.89 -1.01
N GLU A 85 25.61 2.56 -2.16
CA GLU A 85 24.62 3.60 -2.52
C GLU A 85 23.19 3.02 -2.70
N TYR A 86 23.09 1.72 -2.94
CA TYR A 86 21.84 0.99 -3.12
C TYR A 86 21.26 0.41 -1.83
N GLU A 87 21.99 0.39 -0.71
CA GLU A 87 21.52 -0.23 0.54
C GLU A 87 20.18 0.35 1.05
N PRO A 88 19.96 1.68 1.05
CA PRO A 88 18.68 2.25 1.46
C PRO A 88 17.51 1.80 0.58
N LEU A 89 17.78 1.52 -0.70
CA LEU A 89 16.79 1.05 -1.66
C LEU A 89 16.43 -0.41 -1.39
N ALA A 90 17.44 -1.25 -1.14
CA ALA A 90 17.23 -2.66 -0.78
C ALA A 90 16.47 -2.78 0.56
N ASP A 91 16.83 -1.98 1.57
CA ASP A 91 16.11 -1.90 2.84
C ASP A 91 14.64 -1.49 2.63
N LEU A 92 14.41 -0.45 1.82
CA LEU A 92 13.07 0.04 1.52
C LEU A 92 12.18 -1.02 0.87
N VAL A 93 12.71 -1.77 -0.11
CA VAL A 93 11.96 -2.85 -0.76
C VAL A 93 11.74 -4.03 0.20
N ASN A 94 12.77 -4.45 0.94
CA ASN A 94 12.63 -5.53 1.92
C ASN A 94 11.58 -5.21 2.97
N LYS A 95 11.55 -3.97 3.46
CA LYS A 95 10.58 -3.50 4.46
C LYS A 95 9.12 -3.61 3.99
N THR A 96 8.86 -3.70 2.69
CA THR A 96 7.48 -3.90 2.18
C THR A 96 6.87 -5.24 2.60
N SER A 97 7.67 -6.26 2.95
CA SER A 97 7.17 -7.55 3.44
C SER A 97 6.36 -7.43 4.73
N VAL A 98 6.70 -6.46 5.58
CA VAL A 98 6.01 -6.21 6.86
C VAL A 98 4.52 -5.94 6.67
N ALA A 99 4.11 -5.37 5.54
CA ALA A 99 2.70 -5.16 5.26
C ALA A 99 1.90 -6.47 5.11
N PHE A 100 2.54 -7.53 4.57
CA PHE A 100 1.95 -8.86 4.45
C PHE A 100 1.85 -9.53 5.81
N GLU A 101 2.90 -9.43 6.63
CA GLU A 101 2.89 -9.90 8.03
C GLU A 101 1.75 -9.24 8.81
N ILE A 102 1.59 -7.92 8.69
CA ILE A 102 0.49 -7.19 9.33
C ILE A 102 -0.87 -7.71 8.85
N LYS A 103 -1.05 -7.97 7.54
CA LYS A 103 -2.31 -8.52 7.03
C LYS A 103 -2.58 -9.91 7.60
N GLU A 104 -1.60 -10.81 7.53
CA GLU A 104 -1.68 -12.21 7.97
C GLU A 104 -1.98 -12.31 9.48
N ASP A 105 -1.27 -11.55 10.32
CA ASP A 105 -1.48 -11.50 11.78
C ASP A 105 -2.90 -11.06 12.19
N ASN A 106 -3.63 -10.44 11.27
CA ASN A 106 -4.97 -9.92 11.49
C ASN A 106 -6.03 -10.69 10.69
N GLU A 107 -5.70 -11.73 9.93
CA GLU A 107 -6.65 -12.45 9.08
C GLU A 107 -7.80 -13.06 9.89
N ASP A 108 -7.48 -13.77 10.97
CA ASP A 108 -8.47 -14.46 11.82
C ASP A 108 -9.25 -13.55 12.79
N ARG A 109 -8.89 -12.26 12.86
CA ARG A 109 -9.53 -11.32 13.78
C ARG A 109 -10.94 -10.96 13.30
N LYS A 110 -11.92 -10.96 14.21
CA LYS A 110 -13.28 -10.52 13.90
C LYS A 110 -13.35 -9.00 13.84
N ILE A 111 -13.00 -8.45 12.68
CA ILE A 111 -12.99 -7.01 12.40
C ILE A 111 -13.96 -6.77 11.23
N PRO A 112 -14.89 -5.81 11.33
CA PRO A 112 -15.82 -5.50 10.24
C PRO A 112 -15.11 -5.20 8.92
N TYR A 113 -15.65 -5.68 7.81
CA TYR A 113 -14.99 -5.56 6.51
C TYR A 113 -14.84 -4.12 6.03
N GLY A 114 -15.78 -3.23 6.38
CA GLY A 114 -15.64 -1.79 6.10
C GLY A 114 -14.36 -1.20 6.70
N TYR A 115 -13.98 -1.63 7.91
CA TYR A 115 -12.75 -1.20 8.57
C TYR A 115 -11.53 -1.81 7.89
N ARG A 116 -11.59 -3.09 7.53
CA ARG A 116 -10.52 -3.79 6.80
C ARG A 116 -10.24 -3.13 5.45
N LEU A 117 -11.26 -2.72 4.71
CA LEU A 117 -11.12 -1.99 3.44
C LEU A 117 -10.26 -0.72 3.61
N VAL A 118 -10.56 0.10 4.63
CA VAL A 118 -9.80 1.33 4.89
C VAL A 118 -8.35 1.01 5.27
N ILE A 119 -8.15 0.04 6.14
CA ILE A 119 -6.83 -0.32 6.67
C ILE A 119 -5.95 -0.88 5.56
N GLU A 120 -6.45 -1.87 4.80
CA GLU A 120 -5.67 -2.51 3.73
C GLU A 120 -5.48 -1.60 2.53
N ALA A 121 -6.45 -0.75 2.18
CA ALA A 121 -6.24 0.25 1.13
C ALA A 121 -5.14 1.25 1.50
N THR A 122 -5.01 1.59 2.79
CA THR A 122 -3.94 2.45 3.29
C THR A 122 -2.57 1.79 3.14
N LEU A 123 -2.44 0.50 3.48
CA LEU A 123 -1.22 -0.27 3.23
C LEU A 123 -0.89 -0.33 1.73
N LEU A 124 -1.84 -0.81 0.92
CA LEU A 124 -1.67 -0.98 -0.52
C LEU A 124 -1.24 0.33 -1.20
N GLU A 125 -1.83 1.47 -0.81
CA GLU A 125 -1.46 2.77 -1.39
C GLU A 125 -0.05 3.20 -1.02
N ALA A 126 0.37 2.97 0.24
CA ALA A 126 1.72 3.26 0.68
C ALA A 126 2.76 2.39 -0.06
N LEU A 127 2.48 1.09 -0.19
CA LEU A 127 3.32 0.14 -0.92
C LEU A 127 3.43 0.51 -2.40
N ASP A 128 2.31 0.82 -3.06
CA ASP A 128 2.30 1.15 -4.48
C ASP A 128 3.21 2.35 -4.78
N LYS A 129 3.12 3.41 -3.96
CA LYS A 129 3.97 4.61 -4.08
C LYS A 129 5.44 4.31 -3.81
N VAL A 130 5.74 3.59 -2.73
CA VAL A 130 7.12 3.26 -2.36
C VAL A 130 7.80 2.42 -3.43
N LEU A 131 7.09 1.42 -3.97
CA LEU A 131 7.63 0.53 -5.00
C LEU A 131 7.84 1.26 -6.33
N ASP A 132 6.97 2.20 -6.71
CA ASP A 132 7.21 3.03 -7.89
C ASP A 132 8.46 3.88 -7.76
N ILE A 133 8.65 4.52 -6.59
CA ILE A 133 9.85 5.30 -6.32
C ILE A 133 11.08 4.39 -6.33
N ALA A 134 11.01 3.21 -5.73
CA ALA A 134 12.11 2.26 -5.71
C ALA A 134 12.50 1.85 -7.14
N ILE A 135 11.56 1.35 -7.95
CA ILE A 135 11.80 0.94 -9.34
C ILE A 135 12.37 2.08 -10.18
N LYS A 136 11.84 3.30 -10.01
CA LYS A 136 12.35 4.47 -10.72
C LYS A 136 13.79 4.79 -10.30
N THR A 137 14.05 4.85 -9.00
CA THR A 137 15.36 5.20 -8.44
C THR A 137 16.42 4.17 -8.82
N SER A 138 16.08 2.87 -8.84
CA SER A 138 16.99 1.80 -9.31
C SER A 138 17.56 2.08 -10.70
N LYS A 139 16.75 2.64 -11.60
CA LYS A 139 17.14 2.92 -13.00
C LYS A 139 18.05 4.14 -13.13
N GLU A 140 18.16 4.95 -12.09
CA GLU A 140 18.97 6.17 -12.08
C GLU A 140 20.41 5.92 -11.60
N PHE A 141 20.72 4.74 -11.05
CA PHE A 141 22.08 4.34 -10.70
C PHE A 141 22.89 4.01 -11.97
N VAL A 142 23.63 4.99 -12.48
CA VAL A 142 24.46 4.89 -13.70
C VAL A 142 25.92 5.23 -13.36
N PRO A 143 26.92 4.44 -13.78
CA PRO A 143 28.32 4.59 -13.38
C PRO A 143 28.95 5.97 -13.62
N ASP A 144 28.53 6.65 -14.69
CA ASP A 144 29.24 7.83 -15.23
C ASP A 144 28.58 9.18 -14.87
N LYS A 145 27.57 9.19 -13.98
CA LYS A 145 26.86 10.39 -13.52
C LYS A 145 26.97 10.59 -12.01
N HIS A 146 28.21 10.59 -11.53
CA HIS A 146 28.53 10.75 -10.11
C HIS A 146 28.49 12.24 -9.71
N ASN A 147 27.38 12.66 -9.12
CA ASN A 147 27.27 13.93 -8.39
C ASN A 147 26.97 13.59 -6.92
N GLU A 148 27.99 13.70 -6.05
CA GLU A 148 27.93 13.30 -4.64
C GLU A 148 26.75 13.95 -3.89
N ASP A 149 26.49 15.25 -4.13
CA ASP A 149 25.39 15.97 -3.49
C ASP A 149 24.01 15.43 -3.94
N GLU A 150 23.86 15.07 -5.21
CA GLU A 150 22.61 14.50 -5.72
C GLU A 150 22.37 13.09 -5.15
N GLU A 151 23.43 12.31 -4.98
CA GLU A 151 23.35 10.96 -4.43
C GLU A 151 23.02 10.94 -2.95
N GLU A 152 23.66 11.78 -2.16
CA GLU A 152 23.33 11.91 -0.74
C GLU A 152 21.88 12.38 -0.55
N ASN A 153 21.41 13.30 -1.40
CA ASN A 153 20.00 13.72 -1.39
C ASN A 153 19.05 12.56 -1.73
N LYS A 154 19.38 11.71 -2.71
CA LYS A 154 18.59 10.52 -3.04
C LYS A 154 18.57 9.52 -1.89
N ILE A 155 19.73 9.23 -1.31
CA ILE A 155 19.87 8.33 -0.15
C ILE A 155 19.06 8.84 1.03
N SER A 156 19.16 10.13 1.35
CA SER A 156 18.38 10.79 2.40
C SER A 156 16.88 10.70 2.13
N HIS A 157 16.46 10.90 0.87
CA HIS A 157 15.06 10.73 0.48
C HIS A 157 14.57 9.29 0.67
N LEU A 158 15.34 8.28 0.26
CA LEU A 158 15.00 6.86 0.44
C LEU A 158 14.88 6.50 1.93
N ARG A 159 15.80 6.98 2.78
CA ARG A 159 15.73 6.82 4.23
C ARG A 159 14.46 7.46 4.80
N SER A 160 14.12 8.67 4.35
CA SER A 160 12.89 9.36 4.76
C SER A 160 11.63 8.57 4.35
N LEU A 161 11.61 7.98 3.16
CA LEU A 161 10.51 7.10 2.73
C LEU A 161 10.42 5.84 3.58
N SER A 162 11.56 5.22 3.93
CA SER A 162 11.60 4.05 4.80
C SER A 162 11.02 4.35 6.19
N LEU A 163 11.31 5.53 6.76
CA LEU A 163 10.72 5.98 8.03
C LEU A 163 9.21 6.22 7.91
N ARG A 164 8.77 6.94 6.86
CA ARG A 164 7.35 7.20 6.61
C ARG A 164 6.55 5.92 6.39
N LEU A 165 7.14 4.90 5.77
CA LEU A 165 6.52 3.60 5.62
C LEU A 165 6.36 2.90 6.98
N SER A 166 7.37 2.98 7.85
CA SER A 166 7.27 2.50 9.23
C SER A 166 6.16 3.23 10.03
N ASP A 167 5.99 4.54 9.84
CA ASP A 167 4.88 5.29 10.47
C ASP A 167 3.51 4.78 10.00
N VAL A 168 3.38 4.48 8.70
CA VAL A 168 2.15 3.89 8.14
C VAL A 168 1.88 2.52 8.75
N PHE A 169 2.90 1.67 8.89
CA PHE A 169 2.75 0.35 9.51
C PHE A 169 2.28 0.47 10.95
N PHE A 170 2.88 1.38 11.73
CA PHE A 170 2.45 1.64 13.10
C PHE A 170 0.98 2.09 13.17
N ASP A 171 0.58 3.08 12.37
CA ASP A 171 -0.79 3.60 12.31
C ASP A 171 -1.79 2.50 11.91
N VAL A 172 -1.46 1.69 10.91
CA VAL A 172 -2.30 0.58 10.45
C VAL A 172 -2.42 -0.51 11.53
N SER A 173 -1.31 -0.91 12.16
CA SER A 173 -1.33 -1.88 13.25
C SER A 173 -2.17 -1.38 14.44
N GLU A 174 -2.08 -0.10 14.77
CA GLU A 174 -2.91 0.53 15.80
C GLU A 174 -4.39 0.49 15.42
N LYS A 175 -4.74 0.82 14.17
CA LYS A 175 -6.11 0.75 13.65
C LYS A 175 -6.67 -0.67 13.67
N TYR A 176 -5.88 -1.67 13.30
CA TYR A 176 -6.28 -3.08 13.45
C TYR A 176 -6.59 -3.42 14.90
N LEU A 177 -5.70 -3.07 15.84
CA LEU A 177 -5.89 -3.34 17.26
C LEU A 177 -7.13 -2.63 17.82
N LYS A 178 -7.30 -1.34 17.51
CA LYS A 178 -8.46 -0.57 17.94
C LYS A 178 -9.76 -1.14 17.36
N SER A 179 -9.77 -1.50 16.08
CA SER A 179 -10.95 -2.09 15.44
C SER A 179 -11.31 -3.44 16.05
N TYR A 180 -10.31 -4.27 16.38
CA TYR A 180 -10.52 -5.54 17.07
C TYR A 180 -11.07 -5.37 18.50
N LEU A 181 -10.62 -4.33 19.20
CA LEU A 181 -11.08 -4.01 20.56
C LEU A 181 -12.32 -3.11 20.60
N CYS A 182 -12.93 -2.78 19.44
CA CYS A 182 -14.04 -1.83 19.31
C CYS A 182 -13.74 -0.45 19.91
N LEU A 183 -12.49 0.01 19.80
CA LEU A 183 -12.03 1.33 20.25
C LEU A 183 -12.08 2.35 19.09
N PRO A 184 -12.30 3.65 19.40
CA PRO A 184 -12.37 4.70 18.39
C PRO A 184 -11.00 5.01 17.77
N TRP A 185 -11.01 5.31 16.47
CA TRP A 185 -9.92 5.90 15.70
C TRP A 185 -10.46 6.70 14.52
#